data_AF-A0A382NIG9-F1
#
_entry.id   AF-A0A382NIG9-F1
#
_cell.length_a   1.000
_cell.length_b   1.000
_cell.length_c   1.000
_cell.angle_alpha   90.00
_cell.angle_beta   90.00
_cell.angle_gamma   90.00
#
_symmetry.space_group_name_H-M   'P 1'
#
loop_
_entity.id
_entity.type
_entity.pdbx_description
1 polymer ?
#
loop_
_entity_poly.entity_id
_entity_poly.type
_entity_poly.pdbx_seq_one_letter_code
_entity_poly.pdbx_strand_id
1 'polypeptide(L)'
;MATELFPTLSSSSTLIWVLPAIGFHVLNVFLGVFMAFQKKTPTMIRIHGFLYYGVLICLVNFLIMNQIHGENTVWDYLVFVYFITLIPISKRWDILIHAFITLIGLTLLPILIILQI
;
A
#
# COMPACT_ATOMS: atom_id res chain seq x y z
N MET A 1 -5.22 -23.01 -16.71
CA MET A 1 -5.88 -22.38 -15.54
C MET A 1 -5.27 -21.02 -15.19
N ALA A 2 -3.94 -20.85 -15.18
CA ALA A 2 -3.31 -19.52 -15.01
C ALA A 2 -3.57 -18.53 -16.19
N THR A 3 -3.89 -19.05 -17.37
CA THR A 3 -4.09 -18.26 -18.61
C THR A 3 -5.40 -17.45 -18.63
N GLU A 4 -6.40 -17.79 -17.81
CA GLU A 4 -7.70 -17.11 -17.72
C GLU A 4 -7.70 -15.98 -16.65
N LEU A 5 -6.69 -15.98 -15.78
CA LEU A 5 -6.64 -15.13 -14.58
C LEU A 5 -6.10 -13.72 -14.87
N PHE A 6 -5.16 -13.61 -15.81
CA PHE A 6 -4.62 -12.32 -16.24
C PHE A 6 -5.61 -11.44 -17.03
N PRO A 7 -6.39 -11.95 -18.00
CA PRO A 7 -7.35 -11.10 -18.72
C PRO A 7 -8.47 -10.57 -17.80
N THR A 8 -8.95 -11.37 -16.85
CA THR A 8 -9.98 -10.96 -15.85
C THR A 8 -9.44 -9.94 -14.84
N LEU A 9 -8.19 -10.08 -14.40
CA LEU A 9 -7.51 -9.06 -13.58
C LEU A 9 -7.30 -7.75 -14.34
N SER A 10 -6.94 -7.82 -15.63
CA SER A 10 -6.69 -6.63 -16.45
C SER A 10 -7.95 -5.79 -16.75
N SER A 11 -9.14 -6.40 -16.69
CA SER A 11 -10.41 -5.71 -16.88
C SER A 11 -10.98 -5.08 -15.60
N SER A 12 -10.37 -5.33 -14.45
CA SER A 12 -10.77 -4.71 -13.17
C SER A 12 -10.34 -3.23 -13.14
N SER A 13 -11.31 -2.33 -13.02
CA SER A 13 -11.08 -0.88 -12.91
C SER A 13 -10.30 -0.47 -11.65
N THR A 14 -10.12 -1.38 -10.69
CA THR A 14 -9.43 -1.15 -9.41
C THR A 14 -7.94 -1.51 -9.46
N LEU A 15 -7.51 -2.40 -10.36
CA LEU A 15 -6.11 -2.87 -10.48
C LEU A 15 -5.13 -1.72 -10.75
N ILE A 16 -5.55 -0.74 -11.54
CA ILE A 16 -4.75 0.45 -11.87
C ILE A 16 -4.36 1.28 -10.64
N TRP A 17 -5.07 1.13 -9.53
CA TRP A 17 -4.77 1.82 -8.28
C TRP A 17 -3.97 0.95 -7.32
N VAL A 18 -4.25 -0.35 -7.24
CA VAL A 18 -3.52 -1.25 -6.33
C VAL A 18 -2.09 -1.51 -6.81
N LEU A 19 -1.87 -1.67 -8.12
CA LEU A 19 -0.54 -1.98 -8.64
C LEU A 19 0.48 -0.86 -8.37
N PRO A 20 0.19 0.43 -8.65
CA PRO A 20 1.05 1.53 -8.22
C PRO A 20 1.16 1.65 -6.70
N ALA A 21 0.11 1.34 -5.93
CA ALA A 21 0.19 1.33 -4.46
C ALA A 21 1.26 0.34 -3.99
N ILE A 22 1.27 -0.88 -4.55
CA ILE A 22 2.30 -1.89 -4.25
C ILE A 22 3.68 -1.35 -4.63
N GLY A 23 3.84 -0.81 -5.85
CA GLY A 23 5.12 -0.28 -6.32
C GLY A 23 5.66 0.84 -5.42
N PHE A 24 4.84 1.83 -5.10
CA PHE A 24 5.21 2.91 -4.18
C PHE A 24 5.55 2.38 -2.79
N HIS A 25 4.76 1.44 -2.27
CA HIS A 25 4.99 0.89 -0.93
C HIS A 25 6.26 0.06 -0.84
N VAL A 26 6.58 -0.74 -1.87
CA VAL A 26 7.84 -1.48 -1.98
C VAL A 26 9.03 -0.52 -1.96
N LEU A 27 9.04 0.49 -2.83
CA LEU A 27 10.09 1.52 -2.84
C LEU A 27 10.20 2.22 -1.49
N ASN A 28 9.07 2.47 -0.85
CA ASN A 28 9.00 3.14 0.45
C ASN A 28 9.62 2.30 1.57
N VAL A 29 9.35 1.00 1.61
CA VAL A 29 9.93 0.03 2.55
C VAL A 29 11.44 -0.02 2.38
N PHE A 30 11.94 -0.21 1.16
CA PHE A 30 13.38 -0.28 0.91
C PHE A 30 14.09 1.02 1.28
N LEU A 31 13.50 2.18 0.96
CA LEU A 31 14.05 3.48 1.36
C LEU A 31 14.03 3.64 2.90
N GLY A 32 12.97 3.19 3.56
CA GLY A 32 12.85 3.21 5.02
C GLY A 32 13.94 2.38 5.70
N VAL A 33 14.15 1.15 5.22
CA VAL A 33 15.22 0.24 5.70
C VAL A 33 16.60 0.83 5.41
N PHE A 34 16.82 1.36 4.21
CA PHE A 34 18.07 2.03 3.86
C PHE A 34 18.38 3.18 4.83
N MET A 35 17.40 4.03 5.13
CA MET A 35 17.53 5.13 6.11
C MET A 35 17.70 4.66 7.56
N ALA A 36 17.41 3.39 7.88
CA ALA A 36 17.65 2.83 9.21
C ALA A 36 19.13 2.50 9.42
N PHE A 37 19.84 2.08 8.35
CA PHE A 37 21.26 1.72 8.41
C PHE A 37 22.20 2.82 7.92
N GLN A 38 21.69 3.81 7.19
CA GLN A 38 22.48 4.89 6.58
C GLN A 38 22.11 6.27 7.15
N LYS A 39 22.97 7.26 6.93
CA LYS A 39 22.71 8.64 7.36
C LYS A 39 21.47 9.20 6.68
N LYS A 40 20.46 9.54 7.48
CA LYS A 40 19.22 10.16 7.01
C LYS A 40 19.50 11.55 6.46
N THR A 41 19.09 11.79 5.21
CA THR A 41 19.14 13.12 4.59
C THR A 41 17.74 13.72 4.52
N PRO A 42 17.59 15.06 4.59
CA PRO A 42 16.29 15.72 4.44
C PRO A 42 15.57 15.32 3.14
N THR A 43 16.32 15.15 2.05
CA THR A 43 15.80 14.70 0.75
C THR A 43 15.21 13.31 0.83
N MET A 44 15.90 12.34 1.44
CA MET A 44 15.40 10.98 1.60
C MET A 44 14.14 10.91 2.45
N ILE A 45 14.08 11.69 3.54
CA ILE A 45 12.88 11.78 4.39
C ILE A 45 11.69 12.32 3.58
N ARG A 46 11.91 13.34 2.75
CA ARG A 46 10.87 13.88 1.85
C ARG A 46 10.40 12.84 0.84
N ILE A 47 11.32 12.13 0.18
CA ILE A 47 10.97 11.09 -0.80
C ILE A 47 10.17 9.97 -0.13
N HIS A 48 10.60 9.50 1.05
CA HIS A 48 9.87 8.50 1.84
C HIS A 48 8.45 8.98 2.20
N GLY A 49 8.31 10.26 2.57
CA GLY A 49 7.00 10.89 2.76
C GLY A 49 6.15 10.91 1.48
N PHE A 50 6.72 11.32 0.35
CA PHE A 50 6.01 11.36 -0.94
C PHE A 50 5.55 9.99 -1.41
N LEU A 51 6.40 8.96 -1.28
CA LEU A 51 6.03 7.58 -1.61
C LEU A 51 4.86 7.12 -0.73
N TYR A 52 4.90 7.40 0.57
CA TYR A 52 3.80 7.10 1.49
C TYR A 52 2.50 7.80 1.09
N TYR A 53 2.54 9.11 0.79
CA TYR A 53 1.36 9.82 0.31
C TYR A 53 0.85 9.28 -1.03
N GLY A 54 1.74 8.85 -1.93
CA GLY A 54 1.39 8.16 -3.17
C GLY A 54 0.57 6.90 -2.90
N VAL A 55 0.99 6.06 -1.94
CA VAL A 55 0.22 4.87 -1.52
C VAL A 55 -1.17 5.25 -1.02
N LEU A 56 -1.29 6.29 -0.18
CA LEU A 56 -2.58 6.74 0.34
C LEU A 56 -3.50 7.25 -0.78
N ILE A 57 -2.97 8.02 -1.73
CA ILE A 57 -3.74 8.50 -2.89
C ILE A 57 -4.24 7.32 -3.71
N CYS A 58 -3.39 6.32 -3.96
CA CYS A 58 -3.80 5.10 -4.65
C CYS A 58 -4.93 4.38 -3.90
N LEU A 59 -4.82 4.21 -2.57
CA LEU A 59 -5.86 3.56 -1.78
C LEU A 59 -7.19 4.34 -1.76
N VAL A 60 -7.14 5.67 -1.69
CA VAL A 60 -8.36 6.50 -1.78
C VAL A 60 -9.04 6.32 -3.13
N ASN A 61 -8.28 6.38 -4.22
CA ASN A 61 -8.84 6.18 -5.56
C ASN A 61 -9.36 4.74 -5.77
N PHE A 62 -8.69 3.75 -5.18
CA PHE A 62 -9.18 2.38 -5.13
C PHE A 62 -10.56 2.29 -4.47
N LEU A 63 -10.74 2.87 -3.27
CA LEU A 63 -12.03 2.87 -2.57
C LEU A 63 -13.12 3.58 -3.37
N ILE A 64 -12.78 4.70 -4.01
CA ILE A 64 -13.73 5.45 -4.86
C ILE A 64 -14.14 4.60 -6.07
N MET A 65 -13.19 4.05 -6.81
CA MET A 65 -13.49 3.26 -8.00
C MET A 65 -14.22 1.96 -7.67
N ASN A 66 -13.86 1.31 -6.56
CA ASN A 66 -14.51 0.11 -6.10
C ASN A 66 -15.96 0.40 -5.67
N GLN A 67 -16.24 1.56 -5.07
CA GLN A 67 -17.62 1.99 -4.77
C GLN A 67 -18.45 2.32 -6.02
N ILE A 68 -17.81 2.83 -7.08
CA ILE A 68 -18.50 3.21 -8.32
C ILE A 68 -18.87 1.98 -9.15
N HIS A 69 -17.95 1.00 -9.22
CA HIS A 69 -18.10 -0.18 -10.10
C HIS A 69 -18.52 -1.45 -9.34
N GLY A 70 -18.70 -1.36 -8.03
CA GLY A 70 -19.03 -2.46 -7.13
C GLY A 70 -19.36 -1.95 -5.73
N GLU A 71 -19.03 -2.74 -4.70
CA GLU A 71 -19.20 -2.34 -3.31
C GLU A 71 -17.87 -2.49 -2.56
N ASN A 72 -17.59 -1.54 -1.67
CA ASN A 72 -16.49 -1.71 -0.71
C ASN A 72 -16.89 -2.70 0.38
N THR A 73 -16.03 -3.67 0.59
CA THR A 73 -16.11 -4.60 1.70
C THR A 73 -15.56 -3.96 2.97
N VAL A 74 -15.87 -4.56 4.13
CA VAL A 74 -15.27 -4.18 5.41
C VAL A 74 -13.73 -4.30 5.35
N TRP A 75 -13.21 -5.28 4.60
CA TRP A 75 -11.77 -5.47 4.44
C TRP A 75 -11.08 -4.30 3.73
N ASP A 76 -11.71 -3.72 2.71
CA ASP A 76 -11.17 -2.57 1.97
C ASP A 76 -10.95 -1.38 2.92
N TYR A 77 -11.93 -1.10 3.77
CA TYR A 77 -11.84 -0.05 4.78
C TYR A 77 -10.82 -0.39 5.88
N LEU A 78 -10.74 -1.64 6.33
CA LEU A 78 -9.76 -2.04 7.35
C LEU A 78 -8.33 -1.87 6.85
N VAL A 79 -8.04 -2.23 5.59
CA VAL A 79 -6.72 -2.01 4.99
C VAL A 79 -6.44 -0.51 4.88
N PHE A 80 -7.41 0.29 4.43
CA PHE A 80 -7.22 1.74 4.39
C PHE A 80 -6.93 2.34 5.78
N VAL A 81 -7.72 1.97 6.79
CA VAL A 81 -7.53 2.38 8.19
C VAL A 81 -6.16 1.95 8.72
N TYR A 82 -5.73 0.73 8.40
CA TYR A 82 -4.40 0.22 8.76
C TYR A 82 -3.30 1.16 8.25
N PHE A 83 -3.39 1.57 6.98
CA PHE A 83 -2.40 2.45 6.38
C PHE A 83 -2.38 3.84 7.02
N ILE A 84 -3.52 4.47 7.29
CA ILE A 84 -3.55 5.82 7.87
C ILE A 84 -3.27 5.87 9.38
N THR A 85 -3.40 4.75 10.10
CA THR A 85 -3.23 4.71 11.57
C THR A 85 -1.96 3.94 11.98
N LEU A 86 -1.92 2.63 11.76
CA LEU A 86 -0.87 1.75 12.30
C LEU A 86 0.50 2.07 11.73
N ILE A 87 0.60 2.39 10.42
CA ILE A 87 1.88 2.73 9.79
C ILE A 87 2.45 4.05 10.36
N PRO A 88 1.70 5.17 10.44
CA PRO A 88 2.20 6.39 11.09
C PRO A 88 2.49 6.25 12.58
N ILE A 89 1.63 5.55 13.32
CA ILE A 89 1.79 5.37 14.77
C ILE A 89 3.05 4.58 15.08
N SER A 90 3.31 3.52 14.31
CA SER A 90 4.50 2.67 14.50
C SER A 90 5.84 3.39 14.31
N LYS A 91 5.87 4.53 13.60
CA LYS A 91 7.09 5.37 13.48
C LYS A 91 7.60 5.91 14.83
N ARG A 92 6.73 5.96 15.84
CA ARG A 92 7.07 6.44 17.20
C ARG A 92 7.62 5.35 18.11
N TRP A 93 7.57 4.09 17.67
CA TRP A 93 8.05 2.94 18.43
C TRP A 93 9.50 2.65 18.03
N ASP A 94 9.85 1.38 17.86
CA ASP A 94 11.14 0.96 17.35
C ASP A 94 11.16 0.83 15.82
N ILE A 95 12.34 1.02 15.22
CA ILE A 95 12.53 0.98 13.77
C ILE A 95 12.24 -0.39 13.17
N LEU A 96 12.58 -1.49 13.88
CA LEU A 96 12.31 -2.85 13.43
C LEU A 96 10.81 -3.14 13.49
N ILE A 97 10.13 -2.66 14.54
CA ILE A 97 8.67 -2.81 14.66
C ILE A 97 7.96 -2.05 13.55
N HIS A 98 8.40 -0.81 13.24
CA HIS A 98 7.86 -0.05 12.11
C HIS A 98 8.07 -0.77 10.78
N ALA A 99 9.28 -1.30 10.54
CA ALA A 99 9.58 -2.05 9.33
C ALA A 99 8.68 -3.29 9.19
N PHE A 100 8.48 -4.04 10.29
CA PHE A 100 7.62 -5.21 10.32
C PHE A 100 6.15 -4.85 10.04
N ILE A 101 5.61 -3.80 10.68
CA ILE A 101 4.24 -3.31 10.43
C ILE A 101 4.08 -2.84 8.98
N THR A 102 5.11 -2.20 8.42
CA THR A 102 5.07 -1.75 7.02
C THR A 102 5.09 -2.94 6.05
N LEU A 103 5.82 -4.02 6.39
CA LEU A 103 5.84 -5.27 5.63
C LEU A 103 4.48 -6.01 5.66
N ILE A 104 3.81 -6.04 6.81
CA ILE A 104 2.42 -6.54 6.88
C ILE A 104 1.52 -5.71 5.94
N GLY A 105 1.65 -4.39 5.97
CA GLY A 105 0.92 -3.49 5.05
C GLY A 105 1.16 -3.85 3.58
N LEU A 106 2.39 -4.25 3.22
CA LEU A 106 2.69 -4.71 1.86
C LEU A 106 1.94 -5.98 1.50
N THR A 107 1.83 -6.94 2.42
CA THR A 107 1.08 -8.19 2.18
C THR A 107 -0.43 -7.98 2.09
N LEU A 108 -0.97 -6.92 2.72
CA LEU A 108 -2.40 -6.59 2.64
C LEU A 108 -2.80 -6.04 1.27
N LEU A 109 -1.89 -5.38 0.53
CA LEU A 109 -2.23 -4.78 -0.77
C LEU A 109 -2.64 -5.83 -1.83
N PRO A 110 -1.91 -6.94 -2.05
CA PRO A 110 -2.38 -8.00 -2.94
C PRO A 110 -3.68 -8.67 -2.50
N ILE A 111 -3.97 -8.71 -1.20
CA ILE A 111 -5.21 -9.31 -0.67
C ILE A 111 -6.43 -8.52 -1.16
N LEU A 112 -6.32 -7.19 -1.30
CA LEU A 112 -7.39 -6.37 -1.89
C LEU A 112 -7.75 -6.80 -3.32
N ILE A 113 -6.79 -7.31 -4.09
CA ILE A 113 -7.04 -7.83 -5.44
C ILE A 113 -7.73 -9.20 -5.35
N ILE A 114 -7.21 -10.09 -4.50
CA ILE A 114 -7.72 -11.46 -4.38
C ILE A 114 -9.18 -11.48 -3.89
N LEU A 115 -9.54 -10.59 -2.96
CA LEU A 115 -10.91 -10.50 -2.43
C LEU A 115 -11.91 -9.89 -3.41
N GLN A 116 -11.43 -9.28 -4.50
CA GLN A 116 -12.27 -8.71 -5.55
C GLN A 116 -12.51 -9.66 -6.73
N ILE A 117 -11.91 -10.85 -6.73
CA ILE A 117 -12.14 -11.94 -7.70
C ILE A 117 -13.30 -12.80 -7.20
#